data_AF-A0A973V373-F1
#
_entry.id   AF-A0A973V373-F1
#
_cell.length_a   1.000
_cell.length_b   1.000
_cell.length_c   1.000
_cell.angle_alpha   90.00
_cell.angle_beta   90.00
_cell.angle_gamma   90.00
#
_symmetry.space_group_name_H-M   'P 1'
#
loop_
_entity.id
_entity.type
_entity.pdbx_description
1 polymer ?
#
loop_
_entity_poly.entity_id
_entity_poly.type
_entity_poly.pdbx_seq_one_letter_code
_entity_poly.pdbx_strand_id
1 'polypeptide(L)'
;MSGPSLRRRTLLAAAAGAAFAPLAGITAAHAANPKVYLDPGHGGSDPGAVGNGLQEKALTLAIALQTRDILLANYAVDVRMSRTTDATVSLDQRTNDANAWGATIFVSIHINSGGGTGFESYRYPTSDAATVDMQNDIHAAVLSQMRTVGSVTDRGKKTANFHVLRESAMRAVLTENLFIDTVGDANLLKQAAFITATARGHAQGIANHLGLSPSQPPAYSTIVDNATAGRFTASANWGTSTYSTQRYGADYRYANPVLASDSAWFKVNIPETGAYRVDVWYAANAGYNSATPHVVVTTSGNQTVVVNQTTGGGAWRSIGTFNLAAGDYNAVGVSRWTSATGYVIADAVRVTRV
;
A
#
# COMPACT_ATOMS: atom_id res chain seq x y z
N MET A 1 14.62 88.36 36.70
CA MET A 1 15.57 87.39 37.24
C MET A 1 14.76 86.28 37.91
N SER A 2 15.03 85.02 37.55
CA SER A 2 14.50 83.79 38.17
C SER A 2 12.97 83.60 38.12
N GLY A 3 12.45 82.92 37.10
CA GLY A 3 11.08 82.40 37.09
C GLY A 3 11.02 80.99 37.68
N PRO A 4 10.18 80.69 38.70
CA PRO A 4 10.03 79.35 39.21
C PRO A 4 8.87 78.57 38.56
N SER A 5 9.07 77.27 38.60
CA SER A 5 8.34 76.15 37.99
C SER A 5 6.83 76.08 38.27
N LEU A 6 6.06 75.79 37.21
CA LEU A 6 4.72 75.24 37.31
C LEU A 6 4.77 73.72 37.11
N ARG A 7 4.41 72.98 38.17
CA ARG A 7 4.20 71.53 38.16
C ARG A 7 2.90 71.22 37.41
N ARG A 8 2.94 70.32 36.43
CA ARG A 8 1.76 69.59 35.95
C ARG A 8 1.89 68.12 36.31
N ARG A 9 0.90 67.66 37.08
CA ARG A 9 0.52 66.25 37.21
C ARG A 9 -0.11 65.80 35.88
N THR A 10 0.29 64.65 35.36
CA THR A 10 -0.61 63.83 34.55
C THR A 10 -0.33 62.35 34.78
N LEU A 11 -1.43 61.61 34.93
CA LEU A 11 -1.56 60.22 35.33
C LEU A 11 -1.08 59.21 34.29
N LEU A 12 -0.71 58.03 34.80
CA LEU A 12 -0.52 56.75 34.10
C LEU A 12 -1.75 56.33 33.26
N ALA A 13 -1.48 55.69 32.12
CA ALA A 13 -2.29 54.59 31.61
C ALA A 13 -1.39 53.59 30.85
N ALA A 14 -1.72 52.32 30.99
CA ALA A 14 -0.93 51.13 30.76
C ALA A 14 -0.62 50.79 29.28
N ALA A 15 0.54 50.15 29.07
CA ALA A 15 0.80 49.31 27.89
C ALA A 15 1.13 47.89 28.39
N ALA A 16 0.27 46.93 28.06
CA ALA A 16 0.49 45.52 28.31
C ALA A 16 1.40 44.95 27.20
N GLY A 17 2.65 44.62 27.55
CA GLY A 17 3.54 43.81 26.73
C GLY A 17 3.50 42.36 27.20
N ALA A 18 2.88 41.47 26.43
CA ALA A 18 2.98 40.03 26.65
C ALA A 18 4.38 39.56 26.21
N ALA A 19 5.19 39.10 27.16
CA ALA A 19 6.46 38.46 26.89
C ALA A 19 6.23 37.05 26.34
N PHE A 20 6.66 36.79 25.11
CA PHE A 20 6.79 35.42 24.59
C PHE A 20 8.02 34.78 25.21
N ALA A 21 7.81 33.75 26.04
CA ALA A 21 8.87 32.82 26.41
C ALA A 21 9.25 31.96 25.19
N PRO A 22 10.53 31.59 25.01
CA PRO A 22 10.93 30.75 23.89
C PRO A 22 10.41 29.32 24.13
N LEU A 23 9.70 28.78 23.14
CA LEU A 23 9.34 27.36 23.08
C LEU A 23 10.64 26.55 23.02
N ALA A 24 10.96 25.84 24.11
CA ALA A 24 11.96 24.80 24.10
C ALA A 24 11.56 23.74 23.06
N GLY A 25 12.40 23.59 22.04
CA GLY A 25 12.24 22.56 21.02
C GLY A 25 12.32 21.17 21.66
N ILE A 26 11.17 20.50 21.71
CA ILE A 26 11.15 19.05 21.91
C ILE A 26 11.40 18.45 20.53
N THR A 27 12.68 18.17 20.22
CA THR A 27 12.99 17.19 19.18
C THR A 27 12.54 15.84 19.74
N ALA A 28 11.39 15.34 19.28
CA ALA A 28 11.10 13.93 19.42
C ALA A 28 12.24 13.18 18.70
N ALA A 29 13.09 12.51 19.46
CA ALA A 29 13.92 11.45 18.90
C ALA A 29 12.96 10.51 18.16
N HIS A 30 13.09 10.40 16.85
CA HIS A 30 12.32 9.40 16.11
C HIS A 30 12.70 8.06 16.73
N ALA A 31 11.75 7.39 17.38
CA ALA A 31 11.96 6.02 17.82
C ALA A 31 12.39 5.21 16.59
N ALA A 32 13.50 4.48 16.69
CA ALA A 32 13.97 3.65 15.58
C ALA A 32 12.86 2.68 15.16
N ASN A 33 12.69 2.48 13.85
CA ASN A 33 11.70 1.54 13.30
C ASN A 33 11.88 0.16 13.94
N PRO A 34 10.80 -0.53 14.34
CA PRO A 34 10.89 -1.91 14.78
C PRO A 34 11.52 -2.80 13.72
N LYS A 35 12.40 -3.71 14.15
CA LYS A 35 13.14 -4.64 13.30
C LYS A 35 12.42 -5.99 13.27
N VAL A 36 11.82 -6.32 12.13
CA VAL A 36 11.11 -7.58 11.91
C VAL A 36 12.03 -8.57 11.20
N TYR A 37 12.31 -9.69 11.83
CA TYR A 37 13.06 -10.78 11.21
C TYR A 37 12.11 -11.86 10.69
N LEU A 38 12.07 -12.07 9.38
CA LEU A 38 11.26 -13.11 8.74
C LEU A 38 12.13 -14.30 8.37
N ASP A 39 11.72 -15.48 8.80
CA ASP A 39 12.47 -16.72 8.58
C ASP A 39 11.67 -17.70 7.72
N PRO A 40 11.79 -17.64 6.38
CA PRO A 40 11.24 -18.69 5.52
C PRO A 40 11.98 -20.01 5.76
N GLY A 41 11.28 -21.00 6.31
CA GLY A 41 11.81 -22.32 6.66
C GLY A 41 12.48 -23.03 5.48
N HIS A 42 13.43 -23.92 5.79
CA HIS A 42 14.16 -24.74 4.81
C HIS A 42 14.95 -23.91 3.78
N GLY A 43 15.27 -24.47 2.61
CA GLY A 43 15.97 -23.79 1.52
C GLY A 43 17.22 -24.52 1.03
N GLY A 44 17.58 -24.28 -0.23
CA GLY A 44 18.71 -24.91 -0.90
C GLY A 44 18.55 -26.42 -0.93
N SER A 45 19.49 -27.11 -0.28
CA SER A 45 19.54 -28.58 -0.20
C SER A 45 18.45 -29.19 0.68
N ASP A 46 17.80 -28.41 1.53
CA ASP A 46 16.69 -28.86 2.35
C ASP A 46 15.37 -28.42 1.69
N PRO A 47 14.59 -29.35 1.09
CA PRO A 47 13.31 -29.03 0.48
C PRO A 47 12.20 -28.75 1.50
N GLY A 48 12.41 -29.11 2.77
CA GLY A 48 11.34 -29.30 3.73
C GLY A 48 10.42 -30.44 3.33
N ALA A 49 9.17 -30.39 3.77
CA ALA A 49 8.17 -31.34 3.36
C ALA A 49 7.88 -31.24 1.85
N VAL A 50 7.69 -32.39 1.20
CA VAL A 50 7.34 -32.51 -0.22
C VAL A 50 6.08 -33.35 -0.35
N GLY A 51 5.08 -32.83 -1.02
CA GLY A 51 3.79 -33.50 -1.17
C GLY A 51 2.93 -32.83 -2.23
N ASN A 52 2.08 -33.60 -2.91
CA ASN A 52 1.11 -33.08 -3.87
C ASN A 52 1.68 -32.18 -4.99
N GLY A 53 2.95 -32.38 -5.36
CA GLY A 53 3.68 -31.57 -6.35
C GLY A 53 4.22 -30.23 -5.83
N LEU A 54 4.21 -30.03 -4.51
CA LEU A 54 4.68 -28.83 -3.83
C LEU A 54 5.94 -29.15 -3.01
N GLN A 55 6.79 -28.14 -2.82
CA GLN A 55 7.92 -28.17 -1.90
C GLN A 55 7.73 -27.05 -0.88
N GLU A 56 7.84 -27.38 0.40
CA GLU A 56 7.69 -26.44 1.50
C GLU A 56 8.61 -25.22 1.33
N LYS A 57 9.90 -25.44 1.03
CA LYS A 57 10.88 -24.34 0.86
C LYS A 57 10.47 -23.26 -0.14
N ALA A 58 9.69 -23.62 -1.17
CA ALA A 58 9.24 -22.69 -2.20
C ALA A 58 8.03 -21.87 -1.69
N LEU A 59 7.11 -22.52 -0.99
CA LEU A 59 5.93 -21.88 -0.40
C LEU A 59 6.31 -20.94 0.74
N THR A 60 7.20 -21.38 1.64
CA THR A 60 7.67 -20.55 2.76
C THR A 60 8.37 -19.29 2.26
N LEU A 61 9.22 -19.42 1.23
CA LEU A 61 9.87 -18.27 0.59
C LEU A 61 8.85 -17.32 -0.05
N ALA A 62 7.89 -17.85 -0.80
CA ALA A 62 6.87 -17.05 -1.48
C ALA A 62 6.01 -16.24 -0.48
N ILE A 63 5.56 -16.88 0.60
CA ILE A 63 4.81 -16.23 1.67
C ILE A 63 5.67 -15.15 2.33
N ALA A 64 6.89 -15.48 2.74
CA ALA A 64 7.76 -14.55 3.47
C ALA A 64 8.17 -13.32 2.64
N LEU A 65 8.45 -13.49 1.35
CA LEU A 65 8.75 -12.38 0.43
C LEU A 65 7.56 -11.44 0.31
N GLN A 66 6.35 -11.97 0.14
CA GLN A 66 5.14 -11.14 0.08
C GLN A 66 4.83 -10.48 1.43
N THR A 67 5.06 -11.15 2.55
CA THR A 67 4.93 -10.55 3.89
C THR A 67 5.90 -9.39 4.05
N ARG A 68 7.18 -9.55 3.66
CA ARG A 68 8.16 -8.45 3.63
C ARG A 68 7.63 -7.28 2.79
N ASP A 69 7.20 -7.54 1.56
CA ASP A 69 6.79 -6.48 0.63
C ASP A 69 5.57 -5.71 1.15
N ILE A 70 4.60 -6.42 1.74
CA ILE A 70 3.44 -5.79 2.37
C ILE A 70 3.89 -4.97 3.59
N LEU A 71 4.79 -5.49 4.42
CA LEU A 71 5.30 -4.77 5.58
C LEU A 71 6.02 -3.47 5.18
N LEU A 72 6.96 -3.55 4.24
CA LEU A 72 7.75 -2.40 3.78
C LEU A 72 6.91 -1.37 3.02
N ALA A 73 5.87 -1.82 2.30
CA ALA A 73 4.99 -0.91 1.57
C ALA A 73 3.98 -0.19 2.48
N ASN A 74 3.61 -0.80 3.61
CA ASN A 74 2.47 -0.34 4.40
C ASN A 74 2.82 0.05 5.83
N TYR A 75 4.03 -0.18 6.35
CA TYR A 75 4.37 0.14 7.74
C TYR A 75 5.80 0.66 7.90
N ALA A 76 6.03 1.51 8.91
CA ALA A 76 7.36 1.99 9.27
C ALA A 76 8.12 0.90 10.06
N VAL A 77 8.73 -0.03 9.33
CA VAL A 77 9.52 -1.15 9.87
C VAL A 77 10.79 -1.37 9.06
N ASP A 78 11.80 -1.92 9.72
CA ASP A 78 12.93 -2.53 9.03
C ASP A 78 12.68 -4.04 8.95
N VAL A 79 12.87 -4.65 7.77
CA VAL A 79 12.71 -6.09 7.59
C VAL A 79 14.02 -6.73 7.15
N ARG A 80 14.44 -7.78 7.86
CA ARG A 80 15.53 -8.69 7.44
C ARG A 80 14.96 -10.09 7.29
N MET A 81 15.51 -10.86 6.35
CA MET A 81 15.11 -12.24 6.12
C MET A 81 16.30 -13.18 6.22
N SER A 82 16.10 -14.38 6.78
CA SER A 82 17.16 -15.41 6.82
C SER A 82 17.62 -15.83 5.42
N ARG A 83 16.71 -15.83 4.45
CA ARG A 83 16.99 -15.98 3.02
C ARG A 83 15.96 -15.23 2.17
N THR A 84 16.40 -14.72 1.03
CA THR A 84 15.55 -14.07 0.01
C THR A 84 15.50 -14.84 -1.31
N THR A 85 16.27 -15.93 -1.41
CA THR A 85 16.35 -16.85 -2.55
C THR A 85 16.28 -18.29 -2.05
N ASP A 86 16.39 -19.26 -2.96
CA ASP A 86 16.51 -20.68 -2.60
C ASP A 86 17.94 -21.01 -2.11
N ALA A 87 18.24 -20.63 -0.87
CA ALA A 87 19.55 -20.80 -0.23
C ALA A 87 19.45 -21.67 1.03
N THR A 88 20.47 -22.51 1.26
CA THR A 88 20.61 -23.26 2.51
C THR A 88 21.04 -22.32 3.63
N VAL A 89 20.28 -22.28 4.72
CA VAL A 89 20.60 -21.53 5.95
C VAL A 89 20.36 -22.43 7.16
N SER A 90 21.40 -22.64 7.96
CA SER A 90 21.32 -23.51 9.15
C SER A 90 20.44 -22.89 10.24
N LEU A 91 19.97 -23.71 11.18
CA LEU A 91 19.19 -23.24 12.32
C LEU A 91 19.96 -22.19 13.14
N ASP A 92 21.23 -22.44 13.42
CA ASP A 92 22.11 -21.49 14.13
C ASP A 92 22.29 -20.18 13.37
N GLN A 93 22.45 -20.23 12.05
CA GLN A 93 22.61 -19.01 11.23
C GLN A 93 21.37 -18.12 11.31
N ARG A 94 20.17 -18.73 11.31
CA ARG A 94 18.89 -18.00 11.38
C ARG A 94 18.77 -17.20 12.67
N THR A 95 19.03 -17.86 13.80
CA THR A 95 18.90 -17.25 15.13
C THR A 95 20.06 -16.30 15.42
N ASN A 96 21.29 -16.65 15.06
CA ASN A 96 22.44 -15.79 15.24
C ASN A 96 22.36 -14.49 14.43
N ASP A 97 21.89 -14.52 13.18
CA ASP A 97 21.72 -13.28 12.39
C ASP A 97 20.61 -12.39 12.98
N ALA A 98 19.48 -12.98 13.38
CA ALA A 98 18.40 -12.23 14.04
C ALA A 98 18.86 -11.58 15.35
N ASN A 99 19.59 -12.34 16.17
CA ASN A 99 20.15 -11.89 17.45
C ASN A 99 21.18 -10.78 17.24
N ALA A 100 22.12 -10.97 16.31
CA ALA A 100 23.17 -10.00 16.01
C ALA A 100 22.60 -8.69 15.41
N TRP A 101 21.54 -8.78 14.62
CA TRP A 101 20.87 -7.60 14.07
C TRP A 101 20.08 -6.81 15.12
N GLY A 102 19.80 -7.42 16.27
CA GLY A 102 18.95 -6.87 17.32
C GLY A 102 17.50 -6.78 16.86
N ALA A 103 16.97 -7.86 16.26
CA ALA A 103 15.58 -7.90 15.83
C ALA A 103 14.64 -7.65 17.01
N THR A 104 13.56 -6.89 16.77
CA THR A 104 12.49 -6.67 17.74
C THR A 104 11.62 -7.92 17.89
N ILE A 105 11.34 -8.59 16.77
CA ILE A 105 10.57 -9.83 16.71
C ILE A 105 11.13 -10.78 15.64
N PHE A 106 10.85 -12.07 15.80
CA PHE A 106 11.20 -13.14 14.87
C PHE A 106 9.95 -13.94 14.48
N VAL A 107 9.71 -14.12 13.18
CA VAL A 107 8.58 -14.88 12.65
C VAL A 107 9.09 -15.92 11.65
N SER A 108 9.02 -17.19 12.04
CA SER A 108 9.35 -18.32 11.16
C SER A 108 8.11 -18.83 10.44
N ILE A 109 8.22 -19.08 9.14
CA ILE A 109 7.11 -19.43 8.26
C ILE A 109 7.38 -20.81 7.67
N HIS A 110 6.49 -21.75 7.96
CA HIS A 110 6.56 -23.17 7.60
C HIS A 110 5.24 -23.68 7.00
N ILE A 111 5.29 -24.89 6.43
CA ILE A 111 4.15 -25.67 5.96
C ILE A 111 4.24 -27.07 6.55
N ASN A 112 3.17 -27.53 7.19
CA ASN A 112 3.20 -28.77 7.94
C ASN A 112 3.12 -30.01 7.04
N SER A 113 3.31 -31.18 7.65
CA SER A 113 3.03 -32.49 7.07
C SER A 113 2.69 -33.51 8.18
N GLY A 114 2.37 -34.75 7.82
CA GLY A 114 2.06 -35.82 8.78
C GLY A 114 0.56 -36.10 8.94
N GLY A 115 -0.25 -35.83 7.91
CA GLY A 115 -1.65 -36.26 7.85
C GLY A 115 -2.68 -35.38 8.59
N GLY A 116 -2.38 -34.11 8.81
CA GLY A 116 -3.32 -33.12 9.40
C GLY A 116 -3.98 -32.20 8.36
N THR A 117 -4.82 -31.26 8.81
CA THR A 117 -5.36 -30.17 7.98
C THR A 117 -5.56 -28.91 8.81
N GLY A 118 -5.27 -27.75 8.22
CA GLY A 118 -5.53 -26.45 8.83
C GLY A 118 -4.28 -25.74 9.36
N PHE A 119 -4.51 -24.57 9.95
CA PHE A 119 -3.47 -23.65 10.37
C PHE A 119 -3.16 -23.79 11.87
N GLU A 120 -1.87 -23.79 12.22
CA GLU A 120 -1.40 -23.74 13.61
C GLU A 120 -0.21 -22.79 13.76
N SER A 121 0.03 -22.35 14.99
CA SER A 121 1.21 -21.55 15.33
C SER A 121 1.88 -22.06 16.59
N TYR A 122 3.16 -21.76 16.73
CA TYR A 122 4.01 -22.20 17.83
C TYR A 122 4.79 -21.04 18.45
N ARG A 123 4.98 -21.13 19.76
CA ARG A 123 5.98 -20.37 20.52
C ARG A 123 6.79 -21.35 21.40
N TYR A 124 7.86 -20.88 22.03
CA TYR A 124 8.59 -21.71 22.99
C TYR A 124 7.74 -21.97 24.27
N PRO A 125 7.84 -23.14 24.95
CA PRO A 125 6.98 -23.44 26.10
C PRO A 125 7.05 -22.42 27.26
N THR A 126 8.20 -21.80 27.49
CA THR A 126 8.41 -20.86 28.62
C THR A 126 8.45 -19.39 28.17
N SER A 127 7.71 -19.04 27.13
CA SER A 127 7.64 -17.66 26.63
C SER A 127 6.91 -16.70 27.58
N ASP A 128 7.30 -15.41 27.54
CA ASP A 128 6.66 -14.33 28.29
C ASP A 128 5.25 -13.97 27.74
N ALA A 129 4.51 -13.15 28.50
CA ALA A 129 3.18 -12.70 28.10
C ALA A 129 3.17 -11.95 26.76
N ALA A 130 4.19 -11.14 26.48
CA ALA A 130 4.26 -10.39 25.24
C ALA A 130 4.47 -11.29 24.01
N THR A 131 5.18 -12.41 24.14
CA THR A 131 5.26 -13.43 23.07
C THR A 131 3.94 -14.20 22.91
N VAL A 132 3.19 -14.42 24.00
CA VAL A 132 1.83 -14.99 23.93
C VAL A 132 0.91 -14.05 23.13
N ASP A 133 0.97 -12.75 23.41
CA ASP A 133 0.19 -11.73 22.69
C ASP A 133 0.59 -11.66 21.21
N MET A 134 1.89 -11.67 20.91
CA MET A 134 2.40 -11.76 19.54
C MET A 134 1.82 -12.96 18.78
N GLN A 135 1.80 -14.14 19.41
CA GLN A 135 1.22 -15.33 18.81
C GLN A 135 -0.29 -15.18 18.60
N ASN A 136 -1.00 -14.57 19.55
CA ASN A 136 -2.44 -14.32 19.43
C ASN A 136 -2.74 -13.42 18.21
N ASP A 137 -2.02 -12.32 18.07
CA ASP A 137 -2.23 -11.35 16.99
C ASP A 137 -1.91 -11.93 15.61
N ILE A 138 -0.75 -12.59 15.47
CA ILE A 138 -0.34 -13.22 14.22
C ILE A 138 -1.29 -14.35 13.84
N HIS A 139 -1.63 -15.22 14.79
CA HIS A 139 -2.48 -16.36 14.51
C HIS A 139 -3.88 -15.93 14.08
N ALA A 140 -4.49 -14.97 14.78
CA ALA A 140 -5.82 -14.47 14.45
C ALA A 140 -5.86 -13.79 13.06
N ALA A 141 -4.84 -12.97 12.75
CA ALA A 141 -4.77 -12.27 11.47
C ALA A 141 -4.53 -13.21 10.28
N VAL A 142 -3.62 -14.19 10.41
CA VAL A 142 -3.36 -15.20 9.37
C VAL A 142 -4.61 -16.03 9.09
N LEU A 143 -5.24 -16.56 10.13
CA LEU A 143 -6.44 -17.37 9.99
C LEU A 143 -7.60 -16.56 9.37
N SER A 144 -7.79 -15.31 9.78
CA SER A 144 -8.80 -14.42 9.21
C SER A 144 -8.58 -14.20 7.72
N GLN A 145 -7.36 -13.90 7.29
CA GLN A 145 -7.06 -13.66 5.88
C GLN A 145 -7.17 -14.94 5.03
N MET A 146 -6.64 -16.07 5.50
CA MET A 146 -6.79 -17.36 4.81
C MET A 146 -8.27 -17.70 4.53
N ARG A 147 -9.16 -17.41 5.48
CA ARG A 147 -10.61 -17.64 5.38
C ARG A 147 -11.33 -16.74 4.39
N THR A 148 -10.67 -15.73 3.84
CA THR A 148 -11.22 -14.95 2.71
C THR A 148 -11.12 -15.69 1.38
N VAL A 149 -10.27 -16.72 1.30
CA VAL A 149 -10.02 -17.50 0.06
C VAL A 149 -10.51 -18.94 0.20
N GLY A 150 -10.37 -19.57 1.37
CA GLY A 150 -10.79 -20.96 1.56
C GLY A 150 -11.13 -21.33 3.00
N SER A 151 -11.88 -22.41 3.17
CA SER A 151 -12.23 -22.94 4.49
C SER A 151 -10.99 -23.54 5.17
N VAL A 152 -10.45 -22.82 6.16
CA VAL A 152 -9.28 -23.26 6.94
C VAL A 152 -9.67 -23.62 8.36
N THR A 153 -9.38 -24.87 8.73
CA THR A 153 -9.47 -25.37 10.11
C THR A 153 -8.48 -24.64 11.00
N ASP A 154 -8.94 -24.16 12.15
CA ASP A 154 -8.08 -23.63 13.20
C ASP A 154 -7.60 -24.80 14.07
N ARG A 155 -6.29 -25.08 14.05
CA ARG A 155 -5.67 -26.11 14.88
C ARG A 155 -5.03 -25.56 16.16
N GLY A 156 -5.20 -24.26 16.39
CA GLY A 156 -4.86 -23.57 17.60
C GLY A 156 -3.42 -23.06 17.69
N LYS A 157 -3.17 -22.45 18.84
CA LYS A 157 -1.90 -21.86 19.25
C LYS A 157 -1.21 -22.83 20.21
N LYS A 158 -0.04 -23.31 19.81
CA LYS A 158 0.70 -24.38 20.48
C LYS A 158 2.05 -23.90 20.99
N THR A 159 2.73 -24.79 21.71
CA THR A 159 4.10 -24.60 22.16
C THR A 159 4.97 -25.76 21.74
N ALA A 160 6.21 -25.50 21.33
CA ALA A 160 7.17 -26.54 20.96
C ALA A 160 8.62 -26.10 21.20
N ASN A 161 9.50 -27.06 21.46
CA ASN A 161 10.93 -26.84 21.68
C ASN A 161 11.71 -26.75 20.35
N PHE A 162 11.26 -25.87 19.44
CA PHE A 162 11.96 -25.65 18.17
C PHE A 162 13.18 -24.76 18.36
N HIS A 163 14.29 -25.11 17.72
CA HIS A 163 15.55 -24.36 17.83
C HIS A 163 15.35 -22.86 17.58
N VAL A 164 14.70 -22.49 16.48
CA VAL A 164 14.51 -21.09 16.10
C VAL A 164 13.68 -20.29 17.11
N LEU A 165 12.82 -20.95 17.89
CA LEU A 165 12.04 -20.32 18.95
C LEU A 165 12.81 -20.24 20.26
N ARG A 166 13.68 -21.22 20.53
CA ARG A 166 14.44 -21.34 21.78
C ARG A 166 15.68 -20.45 21.78
N GLU A 167 16.42 -20.38 20.66
CA GLU A 167 17.71 -19.68 20.57
C GLU A 167 17.59 -18.22 20.08
N SER A 168 16.36 -17.77 19.76
CA SER A 168 16.09 -16.37 19.46
C SER A 168 16.03 -15.55 20.74
N ALA A 169 16.80 -14.45 20.83
CA ALA A 169 16.86 -13.57 21.99
C ALA A 169 15.67 -12.58 22.07
N MET A 170 14.90 -12.47 20.98
CA MET A 170 13.68 -11.66 20.88
C MET A 170 12.43 -12.54 20.86
N ARG A 171 11.26 -11.91 20.87
CA ARG A 171 9.96 -12.61 20.80
C ARG A 171 9.87 -13.38 19.48
N ALA A 172 9.57 -14.67 19.57
CA ALA A 172 9.61 -15.58 18.42
C ALA A 172 8.32 -16.39 18.29
N VAL A 173 7.77 -16.43 17.07
CA VAL A 173 6.62 -17.25 16.69
C VAL A 173 6.96 -18.02 15.41
N LEU A 174 6.48 -19.26 15.31
CA LEU A 174 6.53 -20.07 14.09
C LEU A 174 5.09 -20.36 13.63
N THR A 175 4.84 -20.27 12.33
CA THR A 175 3.54 -20.59 11.73
C THR A 175 3.63 -21.81 10.83
N GLU A 176 2.68 -22.72 10.97
CA GLU A 176 2.49 -23.87 10.09
C GLU A 176 1.26 -23.63 9.22
N ASN A 177 1.52 -23.21 7.98
CA ASN A 177 0.49 -22.68 7.09
C ASN A 177 -0.14 -23.78 6.25
N LEU A 178 -0.93 -24.65 6.90
CA LEU A 178 -1.56 -25.85 6.34
C LEU A 178 -0.63 -27.06 6.21
N PHE A 179 -1.18 -28.19 5.76
CA PHE A 179 -0.47 -29.47 5.59
C PHE A 179 -0.24 -29.79 4.11
N ILE A 180 1.02 -29.86 3.69
CA ILE A 180 1.39 -30.02 2.27
C ILE A 180 1.03 -31.40 1.71
N ASP A 181 0.94 -32.42 2.56
CA ASP A 181 0.61 -33.80 2.22
C ASP A 181 -0.91 -34.06 2.15
N THR A 182 -1.72 -33.17 2.73
CA THR A 182 -3.18 -33.24 2.65
C THR A 182 -3.71 -32.54 1.40
N VAL A 183 -4.45 -33.27 0.57
CA VAL A 183 -4.92 -32.80 -0.75
C VAL A 183 -5.74 -31.50 -0.67
N GLY A 184 -6.63 -31.37 0.32
CA GLY A 184 -7.46 -30.17 0.48
C GLY A 184 -6.63 -28.91 0.75
N ASP A 185 -5.68 -29.04 1.68
CA ASP A 185 -4.73 -27.99 2.04
C ASP A 185 -3.79 -27.67 0.87
N ALA A 186 -3.25 -28.68 0.19
CA ALA A 186 -2.41 -28.52 -0.98
C ALA A 186 -3.12 -27.80 -2.14
N ASN A 187 -4.43 -28.00 -2.31
CA ASN A 187 -5.22 -27.29 -3.31
C ASN A 187 -5.35 -25.79 -3.00
N LEU A 188 -5.37 -25.40 -1.72
CA LEU A 188 -5.30 -23.99 -1.32
C LEU A 188 -3.89 -23.44 -1.54
N LEU A 189 -2.85 -24.17 -1.13
CA LEU A 189 -1.45 -23.77 -1.28
C LEU A 189 -1.00 -23.56 -2.74
N LYS A 190 -1.67 -24.19 -3.70
CA LYS A 190 -1.45 -23.96 -5.14
C LYS A 190 -2.02 -22.64 -5.65
N GLN A 191 -2.89 -21.97 -4.89
CA GLN A 191 -3.57 -20.75 -5.33
C GLN A 191 -2.75 -19.51 -4.95
N ALA A 192 -2.39 -18.69 -5.94
CA ALA A 192 -1.70 -17.43 -5.71
C ALA A 192 -2.47 -16.49 -4.76
N ALA A 193 -3.81 -16.48 -4.85
CA ALA A 193 -4.68 -15.72 -3.95
C ALA A 193 -4.54 -16.17 -2.48
N PHE A 194 -4.42 -17.49 -2.24
CA PHE A 194 -4.25 -18.03 -0.90
C PHE A 194 -2.88 -17.64 -0.32
N ILE A 195 -1.80 -17.79 -1.10
CA ILE A 195 -0.45 -17.34 -0.70
C ILE A 195 -0.45 -15.84 -0.34
N THR A 196 -1.12 -15.02 -1.15
CA THR A 196 -1.26 -13.58 -0.90
C THR A 196 -2.05 -13.29 0.38
N ALA A 197 -3.14 -14.03 0.61
CA ALA A 197 -3.94 -13.89 1.83
C ALA A 197 -3.14 -14.29 3.07
N THR A 198 -2.42 -15.41 3.03
CA THR A 198 -1.52 -15.83 4.11
C THR A 198 -0.45 -14.78 4.40
N ALA A 199 0.18 -14.23 3.36
CA ALA A 199 1.22 -13.20 3.51
C ALA A 199 0.66 -11.90 4.12
N ARG A 200 -0.53 -11.46 3.69
CA ARG A 200 -1.25 -10.30 4.25
C ARG A 200 -1.61 -10.52 5.71
N GLY A 201 -2.02 -11.73 6.06
CA GLY A 201 -2.33 -12.10 7.44
C GLY A 201 -1.12 -12.00 8.36
N HIS A 202 0.06 -12.47 7.91
CA HIS A 202 1.29 -12.30 8.67
C HIS A 202 1.65 -10.82 8.84
N ALA A 203 1.61 -10.04 7.75
CA ALA A 203 1.93 -8.61 7.82
C ALA A 203 0.98 -7.84 8.75
N GLN A 204 -0.32 -8.10 8.68
CA GLN A 204 -1.32 -7.48 9.55
C GLN A 204 -1.12 -7.90 11.02
N GLY A 205 -0.88 -9.18 11.28
CA GLY A 205 -0.65 -9.68 12.63
C GLY A 205 0.62 -9.10 13.27
N ILE A 206 1.70 -9.01 12.48
CA ILE A 206 2.94 -8.34 12.89
C ILE A 206 2.69 -6.87 13.18
N ALA A 207 1.96 -6.17 12.31
CA ALA A 207 1.64 -4.76 12.48
C ALA A 207 0.80 -4.50 13.73
N ASN A 208 -0.24 -5.31 13.96
CA ASN A 208 -1.07 -5.25 15.16
C ASN A 208 -0.23 -5.40 16.43
N HIS A 209 0.62 -6.43 16.48
CA HIS A 209 1.45 -6.71 17.65
C HIS A 209 2.42 -5.57 17.96
N LEU A 210 3.04 -5.00 16.93
CA LEU A 210 3.99 -3.90 17.06
C LEU A 210 3.32 -2.53 17.25
N GLY A 211 1.98 -2.47 17.29
CA GLY A 211 1.23 -1.21 17.39
C GLY A 211 1.47 -0.28 16.20
N LEU A 212 1.78 -0.84 15.04
CA LEU A 212 2.12 -0.08 13.85
C LEU A 212 0.85 0.47 13.20
N SER A 213 0.86 1.77 12.95
CA SER A 213 -0.10 2.40 12.06
C SER A 213 0.37 2.23 10.62
N PRO A 214 -0.53 1.96 9.65
CA PRO A 214 -0.15 1.93 8.25
C PRO A 214 0.58 3.22 7.83
N SER A 215 1.79 3.10 7.30
CA SER A 215 2.65 4.22 6.87
C SER A 215 2.20 4.89 5.57
N GLN A 216 1.16 4.38 4.92
CA GLN A 216 0.45 4.95 3.78
C GLN A 216 -0.98 4.40 3.81
N PRO A 217 -2.02 5.17 3.44
CA PRO A 217 -3.39 4.64 3.44
C PRO A 217 -3.57 3.60 2.32
N PRO A 218 -4.63 2.76 2.40
CA PRO A 218 -4.75 1.56 1.58
C PRO A 218 -4.64 1.88 0.09
N ALA A 219 -4.20 0.89 -0.72
CA ALA A 219 -4.11 0.95 -2.17
C ALA A 219 -5.43 1.40 -2.81
N TYR A 220 -5.66 2.71 -2.84
CA TYR A 220 -6.82 3.31 -3.45
C TYR A 220 -6.57 3.31 -4.95
N SER A 221 -7.50 2.72 -5.70
CA SER A 221 -7.57 2.91 -7.14
C SER A 221 -9.03 3.08 -7.52
N THR A 222 -9.36 4.13 -8.26
CA THR A 222 -10.68 4.31 -8.83
C THR A 222 -10.60 4.58 -10.32
N ILE A 223 -11.62 4.16 -11.05
CA ILE A 223 -11.80 4.43 -12.48
C ILE A 223 -13.06 5.26 -12.62
N VAL A 224 -12.96 6.36 -13.36
CA VAL A 224 -14.09 7.18 -13.76
C VAL A 224 -14.15 7.20 -15.28
N ASP A 225 -15.15 6.51 -15.80
CA ASP A 225 -15.56 6.51 -17.20
C ASP A 225 -16.49 7.69 -17.51
N ASN A 226 -16.57 8.15 -18.76
CA ASN A 226 -17.49 9.20 -19.20
C ASN A 226 -18.97 8.85 -19.01
N ALA A 227 -19.31 7.55 -18.88
CA ALA A 227 -20.67 7.10 -18.54
C ALA A 227 -20.88 6.92 -17.02
N THR A 228 -19.87 7.17 -16.18
CA THR A 228 -19.99 7.01 -14.72
C THR A 228 -20.95 8.05 -14.14
N ALA A 229 -22.09 7.60 -13.64
CA ALA A 229 -23.18 8.45 -13.16
C ALA A 229 -22.71 9.46 -12.10
N GLY A 230 -22.95 10.75 -12.35
CA GLY A 230 -22.57 11.84 -11.45
C GLY A 230 -21.07 12.09 -11.32
N ARG A 231 -20.23 11.41 -12.11
CA ARG A 231 -18.77 11.51 -12.06
C ARG A 231 -18.14 12.10 -13.31
N PHE A 232 -18.91 12.39 -14.34
CA PHE A 232 -18.44 13.02 -15.58
C PHE A 232 -19.28 14.24 -15.92
N THR A 233 -18.66 15.30 -16.43
CA THR A 233 -19.35 16.52 -16.87
C THR A 233 -18.63 17.13 -18.07
N ALA A 234 -19.37 17.47 -19.12
CA ALA A 234 -18.86 18.16 -20.29
C ALA A 234 -19.92 19.14 -20.82
N SER A 235 -19.50 20.17 -21.57
CA SER A 235 -20.42 21.10 -22.21
C SER A 235 -21.17 20.46 -23.39
N ALA A 236 -22.18 21.14 -23.92
CA ALA A 236 -22.94 20.68 -25.09
C ALA A 236 -22.08 20.56 -26.37
N ASN A 237 -20.85 21.08 -26.36
CA ASN A 237 -19.94 20.98 -27.49
C ASN A 237 -19.23 19.63 -27.60
N TRP A 238 -19.35 18.77 -26.58
CA TRP A 238 -18.77 17.44 -26.56
C TRP A 238 -19.80 16.41 -27.04
N GLY A 239 -19.62 15.94 -28.28
CA GLY A 239 -20.42 14.86 -28.84
C GLY A 239 -20.09 13.51 -28.18
N THR A 240 -20.97 12.52 -28.38
CA THR A 240 -20.77 11.14 -27.92
C THR A 240 -20.60 10.22 -29.13
N SER A 241 -19.67 9.27 -29.07
CA SER A 241 -19.40 8.33 -30.15
C SER A 241 -19.13 6.92 -29.64
N THR A 242 -19.51 5.93 -30.44
CA THR A 242 -19.22 4.50 -30.24
C THR A 242 -18.33 3.93 -31.34
N TYR A 243 -17.83 4.78 -32.24
CA TYR A 243 -17.16 4.37 -33.49
C TYR A 243 -15.91 3.51 -33.27
N SER A 244 -15.07 3.88 -32.30
CA SER A 244 -13.82 3.15 -32.05
C SER A 244 -14.06 1.97 -31.12
N THR A 245 -13.51 0.81 -31.46
CA THR A 245 -13.48 -0.38 -30.59
C THR A 245 -12.47 -0.27 -29.45
N GLN A 246 -11.59 0.74 -29.50
CA GLN A 246 -10.62 1.03 -28.44
C GLN A 246 -11.24 1.76 -27.24
N ARG A 247 -12.52 2.11 -27.29
CA ARG A 247 -13.19 2.85 -26.21
C ARG A 247 -13.17 2.08 -24.89
N TYR A 248 -13.09 2.78 -23.77
CA TYR A 248 -13.43 2.22 -22.47
C TYR A 248 -14.95 2.29 -22.31
N GLY A 249 -15.54 1.28 -21.66
CA GLY A 249 -16.99 1.26 -21.47
C GLY A 249 -17.81 1.27 -22.78
N ALA A 250 -18.94 1.99 -22.74
CA ALA A 250 -19.96 1.94 -23.79
C ALA A 250 -19.69 2.93 -24.95
N ASP A 251 -19.22 4.13 -24.63
CA ASP A 251 -19.03 5.25 -25.55
C ASP A 251 -17.90 6.17 -25.06
N TYR A 252 -17.48 7.14 -25.87
CA TYR A 252 -16.52 8.18 -25.48
C TYR A 252 -17.02 9.56 -25.93
N ARG A 253 -16.46 10.63 -25.36
CA ARG A 253 -16.71 12.00 -25.81
C ARG A 253 -15.68 12.48 -26.81
N TYR A 254 -16.13 13.30 -27.76
CA TYR A 254 -15.25 13.94 -28.74
C TYR A 254 -15.65 15.40 -28.98
N ALA A 255 -14.66 16.23 -29.29
CA ALA A 255 -14.88 17.63 -29.65
C ALA A 255 -13.82 18.13 -30.65
N ASN A 256 -14.17 19.12 -31.47
CA ASN A 256 -13.21 19.84 -32.30
C ASN A 256 -12.27 20.69 -31.41
N PRO A 257 -10.99 20.87 -31.73
CA PRO A 257 -10.11 21.75 -30.97
C PRO A 257 -10.52 23.22 -31.13
N VAL A 258 -10.32 24.05 -30.09
CA VAL A 258 -10.55 25.50 -30.10
C VAL A 258 -9.46 26.20 -29.28
N LEU A 259 -9.35 27.53 -29.39
CA LEU A 259 -8.46 28.34 -28.54
C LEU A 259 -9.22 28.95 -27.36
N ALA A 260 -10.04 28.15 -26.69
CA ALA A 260 -10.84 28.57 -25.55
C ALA A 260 -10.95 27.44 -24.52
N SER A 261 -11.08 27.82 -23.25
CA SER A 261 -11.24 26.87 -22.14
C SER A 261 -12.61 26.21 -22.18
N ASP A 262 -12.64 24.92 -22.54
CA ASP A 262 -13.81 24.04 -22.49
C ASP A 262 -13.26 22.63 -22.19
N SER A 263 -13.58 22.05 -21.03
CA SER A 263 -13.00 20.77 -20.61
C SER A 263 -14.08 19.77 -20.23
N ALA A 264 -13.87 18.52 -20.63
CA ALA A 264 -14.59 17.36 -20.13
C ALA A 264 -13.96 16.91 -18.81
N TRP A 265 -14.69 17.06 -17.70
CA TRP A 265 -14.20 16.83 -16.34
C TRP A 265 -14.63 15.47 -15.79
N PHE A 266 -13.67 14.80 -15.15
CA PHE A 266 -13.83 13.58 -14.38
C PHE A 266 -13.74 13.91 -12.88
N LYS A 267 -14.84 13.66 -12.17
CA LYS A 267 -14.99 13.88 -10.73
C LYS A 267 -14.56 12.64 -9.94
N VAL A 268 -13.55 12.80 -9.10
CA VAL A 268 -12.90 11.71 -8.36
C VAL A 268 -13.00 11.98 -6.87
N ASN A 269 -13.36 10.97 -6.08
CA ASN A 269 -13.35 11.05 -4.63
C ASN A 269 -12.00 10.60 -4.06
N ILE A 270 -11.10 11.56 -3.82
CA ILE A 270 -9.76 11.32 -3.28
C ILE A 270 -9.87 11.09 -1.76
N PRO A 271 -9.51 9.90 -1.25
CA PRO A 271 -9.76 9.55 0.15
C PRO A 271 -8.91 10.36 1.13
N GLU A 272 -7.71 10.74 0.71
CA GLU A 272 -6.77 11.48 1.54
C GLU A 272 -5.72 12.22 0.70
N THR A 273 -5.25 13.37 1.20
CA THR A 273 -4.29 14.22 0.48
C THR A 273 -2.98 13.47 0.33
N GLY A 274 -2.40 13.46 -0.86
CA GLY A 274 -1.09 12.84 -1.10
C GLY A 274 -0.85 12.54 -2.57
N ALA A 275 0.16 11.71 -2.83
CA ALA A 275 0.60 11.41 -4.18
C ALA A 275 -0.29 10.34 -4.83
N TYR A 276 -0.73 10.60 -6.06
CA TYR A 276 -1.51 9.67 -6.88
C TYR A 276 -0.97 9.62 -8.30
N ARG A 277 -0.81 8.40 -8.85
CA ARG A 277 -0.62 8.21 -10.28
C ARG A 277 -1.96 8.42 -10.98
N VAL A 278 -1.95 9.24 -12.03
CA VAL A 278 -3.11 9.46 -12.91
C VAL A 278 -2.83 8.78 -14.25
N ASP A 279 -3.71 7.86 -14.63
CA ASP A 279 -3.73 7.22 -15.94
C ASP A 279 -4.97 7.67 -16.72
N VAL A 280 -4.84 7.78 -18.03
CA VAL A 280 -5.93 8.15 -18.95
C VAL A 280 -6.14 7.03 -19.97
N TRP A 281 -7.38 6.87 -20.42
CA TRP A 281 -7.75 6.01 -21.53
C TRP A 281 -8.36 6.89 -22.62
N TYR A 282 -8.08 6.55 -23.88
CA TYR A 282 -8.67 7.19 -25.05
C TYR A 282 -8.64 6.26 -26.25
N ALA A 283 -9.54 6.48 -27.21
CA ALA A 283 -9.43 5.92 -28.55
C ALA A 283 -8.40 6.68 -29.37
N ALA A 284 -7.48 5.97 -30.05
CA ALA A 284 -6.50 6.57 -30.94
C ALA A 284 -6.86 6.38 -32.41
N ASN A 285 -6.55 7.41 -33.20
CA ASN A 285 -6.67 7.41 -34.66
C ASN A 285 -5.67 8.42 -35.23
N ALA A 286 -5.01 8.12 -36.35
CA ALA A 286 -4.03 9.02 -36.96
C ALA A 286 -4.56 10.44 -37.27
N GLY A 287 -5.88 10.61 -37.43
CA GLY A 287 -6.54 11.92 -37.62
C GLY A 287 -7.01 12.61 -36.34
N TYR A 288 -6.75 12.07 -35.16
CA TYR A 288 -7.07 12.70 -33.87
C TYR A 288 -5.99 13.67 -33.42
N ASN A 289 -6.28 14.41 -32.36
CA ASN A 289 -5.43 15.48 -31.90
C ASN A 289 -4.09 14.97 -31.35
N SER A 290 -2.99 15.53 -31.85
CA SER A 290 -1.64 15.15 -31.44
C SER A 290 -1.14 15.86 -30.19
N ALA A 291 -1.90 16.83 -29.68
CA ALA A 291 -1.54 17.66 -28.54
C ALA A 291 -2.77 17.96 -27.66
N THR A 292 -3.43 16.91 -27.16
CA THR A 292 -4.60 17.01 -26.28
C THR A 292 -4.17 17.36 -24.85
N PRO A 293 -4.55 18.53 -24.31
CA PRO A 293 -4.24 18.90 -22.94
C PRO A 293 -5.11 18.12 -21.93
N HIS A 294 -4.46 17.46 -20.98
CA HIS A 294 -5.07 16.85 -19.80
C HIS A 294 -4.70 17.68 -18.57
N VAL A 295 -5.69 18.26 -17.92
CA VAL A 295 -5.52 19.10 -16.73
C VAL A 295 -5.74 18.24 -15.48
N VAL A 296 -4.79 18.25 -14.55
CA VAL A 296 -4.89 17.60 -13.24
C VAL A 296 -4.93 18.68 -12.15
N VAL A 297 -5.96 18.65 -11.32
CA VAL A 297 -6.14 19.59 -10.20
C VAL A 297 -5.31 19.11 -9.01
N THR A 298 -4.18 19.76 -8.76
CA THR A 298 -3.24 19.40 -7.70
C THR A 298 -3.32 20.35 -6.50
N THR A 299 -2.73 19.95 -5.38
CA THR A 299 -2.54 20.80 -4.19
C THR A 299 -1.75 22.10 -4.45
N SER A 300 -0.96 22.14 -5.52
CA SER A 300 -0.18 23.32 -5.94
C SER A 300 -0.82 24.11 -7.09
N GLY A 301 -2.07 23.80 -7.45
CA GLY A 301 -2.77 24.36 -8.61
C GLY A 301 -2.88 23.39 -9.78
N ASN A 302 -3.45 23.85 -10.89
CA ASN A 302 -3.68 23.00 -12.06
C ASN A 302 -2.37 22.71 -12.79
N GLN A 303 -2.11 21.45 -13.09
CA GLN A 303 -1.00 21.01 -13.94
C GLN A 303 -1.54 20.42 -15.24
N THR A 304 -0.93 20.75 -16.38
CA THR A 304 -1.39 20.29 -17.69
C THR A 304 -0.36 19.37 -18.32
N VAL A 305 -0.80 18.19 -18.76
CA VAL A 305 0.00 17.22 -19.51
C VAL A 305 -0.57 17.09 -20.91
N VAL A 306 0.28 17.22 -21.92
CA VAL A 306 -0.11 17.08 -23.33
C VAL A 306 0.01 15.62 -23.75
N VAL A 307 -1.07 15.05 -24.27
CA VAL A 307 -1.14 13.65 -24.72
C VAL A 307 -1.37 13.61 -26.23
N ASN A 308 -0.58 12.79 -26.92
CA ASN A 308 -0.74 12.54 -28.35
C ASN A 308 -1.78 11.43 -28.58
N GLN A 309 -2.98 11.80 -29.05
CA GLN A 309 -4.07 10.85 -29.30
C GLN A 309 -4.05 10.25 -30.71
N THR A 310 -3.04 10.56 -31.53
CA THR A 310 -2.85 9.89 -32.82
C THR A 310 -2.45 8.43 -32.69
N THR A 311 -1.90 8.05 -31.54
CA THR A 311 -1.38 6.70 -31.27
C THR A 311 -1.66 6.26 -29.83
N GLY A 312 -1.47 4.97 -29.56
CA GLY A 312 -1.37 4.46 -28.20
C GLY A 312 -2.69 4.36 -27.41
N GLY A 313 -3.83 4.54 -28.06
CA GLY A 313 -5.16 4.35 -27.49
C GLY A 313 -5.53 2.88 -27.27
N GLY A 314 -6.68 2.64 -26.62
CA GLY A 314 -7.13 1.30 -26.24
C GLY A 314 -6.32 0.66 -25.10
N ALA A 315 -5.60 1.48 -24.34
CA ALA A 315 -4.81 1.07 -23.18
C ALA A 315 -4.70 2.22 -22.17
N TRP A 316 -4.49 1.89 -20.90
CA TRP A 316 -4.20 2.88 -19.86
C TRP A 316 -2.82 3.51 -20.09
N ARG A 317 -2.79 4.85 -20.12
CA ARG A 317 -1.57 5.64 -20.28
C ARG A 317 -1.36 6.53 -19.07
N SER A 318 -0.25 6.33 -18.35
CA SER A 318 0.09 7.22 -17.24
C SER A 318 0.47 8.60 -17.78
N ILE A 319 -0.13 9.64 -17.20
CA ILE A 319 0.23 11.04 -17.47
C ILE A 319 1.08 11.64 -16.34
N GLY A 320 1.35 10.88 -15.28
CA GLY A 320 2.26 11.26 -14.20
C GLY A 320 1.75 10.93 -12.81
N THR A 321 2.52 11.35 -11.82
CA THR A 321 2.18 11.28 -10.40
C THR A 321 2.01 12.69 -9.86
N PHE A 322 0.90 12.95 -9.18
CA PHE A 322 0.47 14.27 -8.75
C PHE A 322 0.06 14.26 -7.28
N ASN A 323 0.35 15.33 -6.56
CA ASN A 323 -0.12 15.50 -5.19
C ASN A 323 -1.55 16.07 -5.18
N LEU A 324 -2.54 15.23 -4.94
CA LEU A 324 -3.98 15.57 -4.96
C LEU A 324 -4.48 15.86 -3.54
N ALA A 325 -5.44 16.78 -3.41
CA ALA A 325 -6.09 17.05 -2.12
C ALA A 325 -7.16 15.99 -1.82
N ALA A 326 -7.42 15.69 -0.56
CA ALA A 326 -8.58 14.89 -0.17
C ALA A 326 -9.89 15.59 -0.58
N GLY A 327 -10.90 14.81 -0.98
CA GLY A 327 -12.24 15.31 -1.27
C GLY A 327 -12.84 14.79 -2.57
N ASP A 328 -14.10 15.18 -2.84
CA ASP A 328 -14.87 14.75 -3.99
C ASP A 328 -15.06 15.89 -5.01
N TYR A 329 -14.17 15.97 -6.00
CA TYR A 329 -14.08 17.11 -6.93
C TYR A 329 -13.63 16.71 -8.34
N ASN A 330 -13.75 17.64 -9.29
CA ASN A 330 -13.27 17.46 -10.67
C ASN A 330 -11.74 17.42 -10.67
N ALA A 331 -11.16 16.22 -10.64
CA ALA A 331 -9.73 16.03 -10.41
C ALA A 331 -8.93 16.00 -11.71
N VAL A 332 -9.53 15.48 -12.79
CA VAL A 332 -8.88 15.35 -14.10
C VAL A 332 -9.82 15.89 -15.18
N GLY A 333 -9.31 16.71 -16.10
CA GLY A 333 -10.06 17.28 -17.21
C GLY A 333 -9.35 17.07 -18.53
N VAL A 334 -10.09 16.76 -19.58
CA VAL A 334 -9.58 16.75 -20.96
C VAL A 334 -10.03 18.05 -21.61
N SER A 335 -9.09 18.91 -21.97
CA SER A 335 -9.38 20.21 -22.57
C SER A 335 -9.37 20.11 -24.09
N ARG A 336 -10.25 20.86 -24.74
CA ARG A 336 -10.15 21.10 -26.20
C ARG A 336 -9.39 22.38 -26.54
N TRP A 337 -8.71 23.01 -25.56
CA TRP A 337 -7.88 24.19 -25.77
C TRP A 337 -6.52 23.83 -26.39
N THR A 338 -6.48 23.65 -27.71
CA THR A 338 -5.25 23.30 -28.44
C THR A 338 -5.28 23.84 -29.86
N SER A 339 -4.10 24.16 -30.40
CA SER A 339 -3.92 24.59 -31.79
C SER A 339 -3.70 23.44 -32.76
N ALA A 340 -3.46 22.22 -32.26
CA ALA A 340 -3.36 21.03 -33.09
C ALA A 340 -4.73 20.69 -33.69
N THR A 341 -4.74 20.17 -34.92
CA THR A 341 -5.95 19.75 -35.62
C THR A 341 -6.39 18.35 -35.16
N GLY A 342 -7.58 17.91 -35.60
CA GLY A 342 -8.12 16.59 -35.27
C GLY A 342 -8.90 16.57 -33.96
N TYR A 343 -9.84 15.63 -33.86
CA TYR A 343 -10.72 15.51 -32.69
C TYR A 343 -9.94 15.25 -31.41
N VAL A 344 -10.36 15.93 -30.34
CA VAL A 344 -9.95 15.65 -28.96
C VAL A 344 -10.91 14.61 -28.39
N ILE A 345 -10.37 13.57 -27.76
CA ILE A 345 -11.12 12.43 -27.21
C ILE A 345 -11.03 12.44 -25.67
N ALA A 346 -12.16 12.28 -25.00
CA ALA A 346 -12.25 12.08 -23.55
C ALA A 346 -13.08 10.82 -23.27
N ASP A 347 -12.49 9.84 -22.58
CA ASP A 347 -13.07 8.51 -22.42
C ASP A 347 -13.09 8.12 -20.93
N ALA A 348 -11.95 7.71 -20.37
CA ALA A 348 -11.87 7.36 -18.95
C ALA A 348 -10.55 7.80 -18.28
N VAL A 349 -10.58 7.95 -16.95
CA VAL A 349 -9.41 8.19 -16.11
C VAL A 349 -9.32 7.16 -14.99
N ARG A 350 -8.10 6.82 -14.59
CA ARG A 350 -7.82 6.00 -13.41
C ARG A 350 -6.89 6.75 -12.48
N VAL A 351 -7.24 6.82 -11.20
CA VAL A 351 -6.43 7.49 -10.17
C VAL A 351 -6.06 6.45 -9.13
N THR A 352 -4.76 6.26 -8.90
CA THR A 352 -4.20 5.24 -8.01
C THR A 352 -3.27 5.89 -6.99
N ARG A 353 -3.46 5.63 -5.69
CA ARG A 353 -2.56 6.07 -4.63
C ARG A 353 -1.18 5.45 -4.82
N VAL A 354 -0.11 6.22 -4.63
CA VAL A 354 1.28 5.74 -4.72
C VAL A 354 2.01 5.77 -3.38
#